data_AF-A0A2N4UTU4-F1
#
_entry.id   AF-A0A2N4UTU4-F1
#
_cell.length_a   1.000
_cell.length_b   1.000
_cell.length_c   1.000
_cell.angle_alpha   90.00
_cell.angle_beta   90.00
_cell.angle_gamma   90.00
#
_symmetry.space_group_name_H-M   'P 1'
#
loop_
_entity.id
_entity.type
_entity.pdbx_description
1 polymer ?
#
loop_
_entity_poly.entity_id
_entity_poly.type
_entity_poly.pdbx_seq_one_letter_code
_entity_poly.pdbx_strand_id
1 'polypeptide(L)' 'MNNEQQQRSDYLYEQHVTHLTLQGKRPATIDGYSRALRRITHHLDKSPDMLTTNDLKRYFTQLIKTHS' A
#
# COMPACT_ATOMS: atom_id res chain seq x y z
N MET A 1 6.75 -8.63 9.05
CA MET A 1 5.34 -8.90 9.37
C MET A 1 5.23 -10.36 9.76
N ASN A 2 4.39 -10.67 10.74
CA ASN A 2 4.10 -12.07 11.05
C ASN A 2 3.13 -12.68 10.00
N ASN A 3 2.96 -14.00 10.00
CA ASN A 3 2.14 -14.70 9.00
C ASN A 3 0.67 -14.23 8.99
N GLU A 4 0.10 -13.95 10.16
CA GLU A 4 -1.29 -13.46 10.29
C GLU A 4 -1.46 -12.06 9.70
N GLN A 5 -0.50 -11.16 9.95
CA GLN A 5 -0.46 -9.82 9.35
C GLN A 5 -0.28 -9.88 7.84
N GLN A 6 0.51 -10.83 7.34
CA GLN A 6 0.68 -11.04 5.90
C GLN A 6 -0.62 -11.47 5.24
N GLN A 7 -1.28 -12.50 5.77
CA GLN A 7 -2.57 -12.96 5.25
C GLN A 7 -3.64 -11.86 5.28
N ARG A 8 -3.69 -11.08 6.36
CA ARG A 8 -4.59 -9.90 6.46
C ARG A 8 -4.25 -8.84 5.41
N SER A 9 -2.97 -8.59 5.18
CA SER A 9 -2.52 -7.61 4.18
C SER A 9 -2.89 -8.04 2.76
N ASP A 10 -2.73 -9.32 2.45
CA ASP A 10 -3.10 -9.89 1.15
C ASP A 10 -4.60 -9.79 0.92
N TYR A 11 -5.41 -10.15 1.93
CA TYR A 11 -6.86 -9.97 1.89
C TYR A 11 -7.27 -8.51 1.65
N LEU A 12 -6.70 -7.56 2.40
CA LEU A 12 -6.98 -6.13 2.24
C LEU A 12 -6.54 -5.61 0.86
N TYR A 13 -5.44 -6.13 0.32
CA TYR A 13 -4.98 -5.81 -1.02
C TYR A 13 -5.98 -6.27 -2.09
N GLU A 14 -6.49 -7.49 -2.00
CA GLU A 14 -7.50 -8.01 -2.93
C GLU A 14 -8.80 -7.20 -2.88
N GLN A 15 -9.25 -6.85 -1.68
CA GLN A 15 -10.40 -5.96 -1.50
C GLN A 15 -10.17 -4.59 -2.15
N HIS A 16 -8.98 -4.01 -1.98
CA HIS A 16 -8.63 -2.74 -2.60
C HIS A 16 -8.70 -2.79 -4.14
N VAL A 17 -8.12 -3.81 -4.76
CA VAL A 17 -8.16 -4.01 -6.22
C VAL A 17 -9.60 -4.21 -6.70
N THR A 18 -10.39 -5.02 -5.98
CA THR A 18 -11.81 -5.26 -6.29
C THR A 18 -12.60 -3.97 -6.25
N HIS A 19 -12.44 -3.15 -5.21
CA HIS A 19 -13.12 -1.86 -5.11
C HIS A 19 -12.75 -0.89 -6.23
N LEU A 20 -11.46 -0.79 -6.59
CA LEU A 20 -11.05 0.07 -7.71
C LEU A 20 -11.61 -0.41 -9.06
N THR A 21 -11.74 -1.73 -9.22
CA THR A 21 -12.35 -2.34 -10.41
C THR A 21 -13.84 -2.02 -10.49
N LEU A 22 -14.57 -2.18 -9.37
CA LEU A 22 -15.99 -1.85 -9.27
C LEU A 22 -16.27 -0.34 -9.47
N GLN A 23 -15.31 0.52 -9.11
CA GLN A 23 -15.36 1.96 -9.39
C GLN A 23 -15.10 2.31 -10.87
N GLY A 24 -14.84 1.33 -11.74
CA GLY A 24 -14.55 1.55 -13.16
C GLY A 24 -13.21 2.24 -13.41
N LYS A 25 -12.24 2.11 -12.51
CA LYS A 25 -10.90 2.70 -12.71
C LYS A 25 -10.18 1.98 -13.84
N ARG A 26 -9.37 2.73 -14.60
CA ARG A 26 -8.55 2.16 -15.68
C ARG A 26 -7.50 1.21 -15.10
N PRO A 27 -7.08 0.15 -15.82
CA PRO A 27 -6.06 -0.79 -15.35
C PRO A 27 -4.77 -0.10 -14.88
N ALA A 28 -4.31 0.94 -15.59
CA ALA A 28 -3.12 1.71 -15.21
C ALA A 28 -3.29 2.45 -13.86
N THR A 29 -4.50 2.93 -13.55
CA THR A 29 -4.80 3.56 -12.27
C THR A 29 -4.81 2.54 -11.14
N ILE A 30 -5.41 1.36 -11.38
CA ILE A 30 -5.43 0.25 -10.43
C ILE A 30 -4.00 -0.18 -10.11
N ASP A 31 -3.20 -0.44 -11.15
CA ASP A 31 -1.79 -0.82 -11.01
C ASP A 31 -0.99 0.24 -10.24
N GLY A 32 -1.16 1.53 -10.56
CA GLY A 32 -0.49 2.63 -9.86
C GLY A 32 -0.81 2.67 -8.37
N TYR A 33 -2.09 2.57 -8.00
CA TYR A 33 -2.53 2.63 -6.62
C TYR A 33 -2.10 1.39 -5.83
N SER A 34 -2.31 0.22 -6.39
CA SER A 34 -1.90 -1.06 -5.82
C SER A 34 -0.38 -1.14 -5.62
N ARG A 35 0.41 -0.66 -6.58
CA ARG A 35 1.87 -0.61 -6.46
C ARG A 35 2.32 0.34 -5.35
N ALA A 36 1.72 1.52 -5.23
CA ALA A 36 2.03 2.47 -4.18
C ALA A 36 1.75 1.87 -2.79
N LEU A 37 0.60 1.22 -2.62
CA LEU A 37 0.23 0.56 -1.36
C LEU A 37 1.24 -0.53 -0.98
N ARG A 38 1.54 -1.45 -1.90
CA ARG A 38 2.52 -2.53 -1.68
C ARG A 38 3.91 -2.01 -1.31
N ARG A 39 4.37 -0.92 -1.95
CA ARG A 39 5.67 -0.31 -1.63
C ARG A 39 5.71 0.22 -0.20
N ILE A 40 4.66 0.92 0.22
CA ILE A 40 4.58 1.52 1.56
C ILE A 40 4.53 0.43 2.63
N THR A 41 3.66 -0.58 2.46
CA THR A 41 3.50 -1.67 3.43
C THR A 41 4.77 -2.51 3.56
N HIS A 42 5.43 -2.80 2.45
CA HIS A 42 6.71 -3.52 2.43
C HIS A 42 7.83 -2.70 3.08
N HIS A 43 7.95 -1.40 2.78
CA HIS A 43 9.01 -0.55 3.34
C HIS A 43 8.88 -0.36 4.86
N LEU A 44 7.65 -0.28 5.35
CA LEU A 44 7.36 -0.06 6.77
C LEU A 44 7.18 -1.35 7.57
N ASP A 45 7.14 -2.50 6.88
CA ASP A 45 6.81 -3.80 7.45
C ASP A 45 5.49 -3.78 8.24
N LYS A 46 4.46 -3.15 7.66
CA LYS A 46 3.14 -2.92 8.30
C LYS A 46 2.01 -3.25 7.35
N SER A 47 0.94 -3.82 7.91
CA SER A 47 -0.33 -4.05 7.21
C SER A 47 -0.98 -2.73 6.77
N PRO A 48 -1.65 -2.67 5.60
CA PRO A 48 -2.30 -1.46 5.07
C PRO A 48 -3.16 -0.68 6.08
N ASP A 49 -3.89 -1.40 6.91
CA ASP A 49 -4.84 -0.88 7.90
C ASP A 49 -4.18 -0.46 9.23
N MET A 50 -2.90 -0.76 9.41
CA MET A 50 -2.09 -0.30 10.54
C MET A 50 -1.24 0.94 10.19
N LEU A 51 -1.32 1.42 8.95
CA LEU A 51 -0.60 2.60 8.52
C LEU A 51 -1.17 3.86 9.16
N THR A 52 -0.30 4.64 9.80
CA THR A 52 -0.67 5.94 10.35
C THR A 52 -0.20 7.08 9.44
N THR A 53 -0.79 8.27 9.59
CA THR A 53 -0.34 9.47 8.88
C THR A 53 1.14 9.79 9.15
N ASN A 54 1.66 9.47 10.35
CA ASN A 54 3.07 9.66 10.69
C ASN A 54 3.97 8.69 9.93
N ASP A 55 3.54 7.44 9.77
CA ASP A 55 4.25 6.46 8.95
C ASP A 55 4.40 6.94 7.50
N LEU A 56 3.32 7.47 6.92
CA LEU A 56 3.31 8.03 5.57
C LEU A 56 4.26 9.22 5.45
N LYS A 57 4.22 10.18 6.39
CA LYS A 57 5.14 11.32 6.43
C LYS A 57 6.60 10.87 6.45
N ARG A 58 6.92 9.88 7.30
CA ARG A 58 8.27 9.33 7.40
C ARG A 58 8.69 8.65 6.09
N TYR A 59 7.84 7.82 5.51
CA TYR A 59 8.09 7.14 4.24
C TYR A 59 8.38 8.13 3.11
N PHE A 60 7.49 9.10 2.87
CA PHE A 60 7.69 10.06 1.78
C PHE A 60 8.88 11.00 2.00
N THR A 61 9.17 11.38 3.26
CA THR A 61 10.37 12.18 3.57
C THR A 61 11.66 11.41 3.27
N GLN A 62 11.69 10.11 3.56
CA GLN A 62 12.83 9.25 3.22
C GLN A 62 12.94 9.06 1.71
N LEU A 63 11.82 8.77 1.04
CA LEU A 63 11.77 8.51 -0.40
C LEU A 63 12.30 9.68 -1.23
N ILE A 64 11.96 10.93 -0.85
CA ILE A 64 12.47 12.14 -1.50
C ILE A 64 13.99 12.23 -1.37
N LYS A 65 14.55 11.96 -0.18
CA LYS A 65 16.00 12.03 0.06
C LYS A 65 16.81 11.00 -0.71
N THR A 66 16.25 9.81 -0.98
CA THR A 66 16.96 8.71 -1.65
C THR A 66 16.86 8.74 -3.17
N HIS A 67 15.97 9.58 -3.72
CA HIS A 67 15.76 9.74 -5.16
C HIS A 67 15.99 11.19 -5.63
N SER A 68 16.77 11.96 -4.85
CA SER A 68 17.29 13.29 -5.23
C SER A 68 18.69 13.17 -5.83
#